data_AF-A0AAV6VPE3-F1
#
_entry.id   AF-A0AAV6VPE3-F1
#
_cell.length_a   1.000
_cell.length_b   1.000
_cell.length_c   1.000
_cell.angle_alpha   90.00
_cell.angle_beta   90.00
_cell.angle_gamma   90.00
#
_symmetry.space_group_name_H-M   'P 1'
#
loop_
_entity.id
_entity.type
_entity.pdbx_description
1 polymer ?
#
loop_
_entity_poly.entity_id
_entity_poly.type
_entity_poly.pdbx_seq_one_letter_code
_entity_poly.pdbx_strand_id
1 'polypeptide(L)'
;MENKSCTASSEVEANHQESSQKFGIIVENNSHNEGLANDSFQNNPMYSGDTQKTGNLSEFQLVLHSTESKVNADLENLQNTMKQKDNDDNDDMGFLNSISQNSVFTLPSSDAIEIKSPGRLKIRNASSVLSNNDQALNSVLNAAPKDPKYKLLVDPQLKSLKDEVTTLIKQCIAKEDAIISFEKRLANSEKFRSELQKKCSTLEHEKEKLKKLLEEATDKYNSVQLELYAAKSSMDEDKKSRKVEMATKSDMAKQLAQISAQRDKLKTELQDLKNTLEDSQANHKKVVQDLKSEYKVAIKQKEELIDVLKKQMRLANNLKRQLMHFKAAISQSYVEKEVLKAAENSFEIIDF
;
A
#
# COMPACT_ATOMS: atom_id res chain seq x y z
N MET A 1 8.32 -56.59 53.48
CA MET A 1 9.45 -55.91 54.15
C MET A 1 10.58 -55.91 53.12
N GLU A 2 10.99 -54.82 52.48
CA GLU A 2 10.90 -53.39 52.74
C GLU A 2 10.72 -52.61 51.43
N ASN A 3 10.08 -51.46 51.55
CA ASN A 3 9.73 -50.51 50.49
C ASN A 3 10.90 -49.59 50.16
N LYS A 4 11.07 -49.21 48.88
CA LYS A 4 11.74 -47.96 48.50
C LYS A 4 10.87 -47.17 47.53
N SER A 5 10.19 -46.20 48.13
CA SER A 5 9.34 -45.19 47.50
C SER A 5 10.19 -44.06 46.94
N CYS A 6 9.83 -43.61 45.75
CA CYS A 6 10.16 -42.30 45.21
C CYS A 6 9.64 -41.20 46.17
N THR A 7 10.38 -40.10 46.26
CA THR A 7 9.85 -38.79 46.65
C THR A 7 10.33 -37.76 45.65
N ALA A 8 9.35 -37.05 45.09
CA ALA A 8 9.51 -35.86 44.30
C ALA A 8 9.14 -34.64 45.17
N SER A 9 9.57 -33.47 44.72
CA SER A 9 9.02 -32.13 45.01
C SER A 9 9.44 -31.45 46.31
N SER A 10 10.24 -30.37 46.20
CA SER A 10 9.74 -28.98 46.23
C SER A 10 10.91 -28.03 46.51
N GLU A 11 11.19 -27.08 45.61
CA GLU A 11 11.84 -25.78 45.89
C GLU A 11 12.25 -25.15 44.56
N VAL A 12 11.42 -24.26 44.00
CA VAL A 12 11.82 -23.01 43.29
C VAL A 12 10.52 -22.22 43.04
N GLU A 13 10.09 -21.40 43.99
CA GLU A 13 9.14 -20.30 43.76
C GLU A 13 9.50 -19.12 44.68
N ALA A 14 10.32 -18.20 44.17
CA ALA A 14 10.42 -16.83 44.66
C ALA A 14 11.17 -15.98 43.62
N ASN A 15 10.42 -15.18 42.85
CA ASN A 15 10.79 -13.87 42.30
C ASN A 15 10.12 -13.66 40.94
N HIS A 16 9.02 -12.91 40.91
CA HIS A 16 8.78 -11.79 39.96
C HIS A 16 7.33 -11.30 40.11
N GLN A 17 7.11 -10.34 41.01
CA GLN A 17 5.88 -9.57 41.00
C GLN A 17 6.15 -8.16 41.55
N GLU A 18 6.86 -7.36 40.76
CA GLU A 18 6.95 -5.90 40.98
C GLU A 18 7.32 -5.20 39.67
N SER A 19 6.31 -4.88 38.85
CA SER A 19 6.31 -3.73 37.92
C SER A 19 5.06 -3.75 37.06
N SER A 20 4.00 -3.11 37.54
CA SER A 20 2.95 -2.54 36.69
C SER A 20 2.25 -1.43 37.46
N GLN A 21 2.98 -0.33 37.62
CA GLN A 21 2.44 0.94 38.11
C GLN A 21 2.94 2.05 37.18
N LYS A 22 2.25 2.23 36.06
CA LYS A 22 2.16 3.49 35.27
C LYS A 22 1.46 3.17 33.97
N PHE A 23 0.16 3.45 33.90
CA PHE A 23 -0.46 4.25 32.86
C PHE A 23 -1.91 4.48 33.31
N GLY A 24 -2.18 5.72 33.69
CA GLY A 24 -3.52 6.16 34.09
C GLY A 24 -4.44 6.15 32.88
N ILE A 25 -5.55 5.43 33.00
CA ILE A 25 -6.73 5.65 32.18
C ILE A 25 -7.82 6.08 33.16
N ILE A 26 -8.19 7.35 33.04
CA ILE A 26 -9.35 7.96 33.66
C ILE A 26 -10.57 7.26 33.04
N VAL A 27 -11.29 6.47 33.85
CA VAL A 27 -12.63 5.98 33.49
C VAL A 27 -13.61 6.87 34.25
N GLU A 28 -14.17 7.85 33.54
CA GLU A 28 -15.31 8.61 34.03
C GLU A 28 -16.55 7.71 34.03
N ASN A 29 -17.12 7.58 35.22
CA ASN A 29 -18.45 7.07 35.46
C ASN A 29 -19.48 7.97 34.78
N ASN A 30 -20.32 7.42 33.93
CA ASN A 30 -21.60 8.04 33.59
C ASN A 30 -22.72 7.00 33.67
N SER A 31 -23.32 6.95 34.86
CA SER A 31 -24.57 6.26 35.16
C SER A 31 -25.74 7.24 34.99
N HIS A 32 -26.53 7.08 33.94
CA HIS A 32 -27.93 7.52 33.78
C HIS A 32 -28.61 6.42 32.95
N ASN A 33 -29.43 5.55 33.54
CA ASN A 33 -30.83 5.74 33.93
C ASN A 33 -31.74 6.06 32.74
N GLU A 34 -32.39 5.03 32.21
CA GLU A 34 -33.70 5.00 31.52
C GLU A 34 -33.94 3.50 31.21
N GLY A 35 -35.06 2.86 31.52
CA GLY A 35 -36.43 3.35 31.48
C GLY A 35 -37.18 2.57 30.40
N LEU A 36 -37.77 1.44 30.82
CA LEU A 36 -38.90 0.70 30.22
C LEU A 36 -39.42 1.17 28.84
N ALA A 37 -39.40 0.27 27.85
CA ALA A 37 -40.53 0.03 26.94
C ALA A 37 -40.28 -1.22 26.08
N ASN A 38 -40.99 -2.30 26.42
CA ASN A 38 -41.42 -3.27 25.43
C ASN A 38 -42.44 -2.59 24.52
N ASP A 39 -42.26 -2.63 23.20
CA ASP A 39 -43.39 -2.78 22.27
C ASP A 39 -42.93 -3.11 20.84
N SER A 40 -43.53 -4.18 20.31
CA SER A 40 -43.88 -4.44 18.92
C SER A 40 -42.96 -3.96 17.79
N PHE A 41 -42.22 -4.90 17.19
CA PHE A 41 -41.87 -4.80 15.76
C PHE A 41 -42.66 -5.83 14.95
N GLN A 42 -43.69 -5.32 14.29
CA GLN A 42 -44.35 -5.98 13.17
C GLN A 42 -43.42 -5.99 11.95
N ASN A 43 -43.37 -7.17 11.33
CA ASN A 43 -43.12 -7.47 9.93
C ASN A 43 -42.91 -6.28 8.98
N ASN A 44 -41.74 -6.19 8.37
CA ASN A 44 -41.54 -5.52 7.09
C ASN A 44 -40.94 -6.52 6.08
N PRO A 45 -41.46 -6.61 4.85
CA PRO A 45 -41.04 -7.61 3.87
C PRO A 45 -39.69 -7.24 3.26
N MET A 46 -38.82 -8.24 3.28
CA MET A 46 -37.49 -8.26 2.72
C MET A 46 -37.56 -8.04 1.20
N TYR A 47 -36.98 -6.91 0.76
CA TYR A 47 -36.80 -6.54 -0.63
C TYR A 47 -35.81 -7.52 -1.28
N SER A 48 -36.32 -8.45 -2.10
CA SER A 48 -35.51 -9.30 -2.96
C SER A 48 -35.24 -8.55 -4.27
N GLY A 49 -34.01 -8.09 -4.47
CA GLY A 49 -33.61 -7.49 -5.72
C GLY A 49 -32.15 -7.10 -5.67
N ASP A 50 -31.28 -8.04 -6.01
CA ASP A 50 -30.07 -7.77 -6.77
C ASP A 50 -29.50 -9.08 -7.31
N THR A 51 -29.85 -9.37 -8.56
CA THR A 51 -29.16 -10.35 -9.39
C THR A 51 -27.72 -9.90 -9.55
N GLN A 52 -26.79 -10.57 -8.88
CA GLN A 52 -25.37 -10.51 -9.17
C GLN A 52 -25.14 -10.89 -10.64
N LYS A 53 -25.00 -9.89 -11.51
CA LYS A 53 -24.26 -10.04 -12.75
C LYS A 53 -22.81 -10.30 -12.35
N THR A 54 -22.42 -11.57 -12.34
CA THR A 54 -21.03 -12.00 -12.41
C THR A 54 -20.47 -11.50 -13.74
N GLY A 55 -20.06 -10.23 -13.78
CA GLY A 55 -19.28 -9.68 -14.88
C GLY A 55 -18.03 -10.55 -15.00
N ASN A 56 -17.89 -11.21 -16.14
CA ASN A 56 -16.77 -12.09 -16.45
C ASN A 56 -15.47 -11.34 -16.16
N LEU A 57 -14.71 -11.79 -15.16
CA LEU A 57 -13.37 -11.28 -14.83
C LEU A 57 -12.47 -11.21 -16.09
N SER A 58 -12.72 -12.10 -17.05
CA SER A 58 -12.04 -12.16 -18.35
C SER A 58 -12.22 -10.90 -19.20
N GLU A 59 -13.35 -10.21 -19.10
CA GLU A 59 -13.65 -9.03 -19.93
C GLU A 59 -12.91 -7.79 -19.39
N PHE A 60 -12.82 -7.67 -18.06
CA PHE A 60 -11.98 -6.67 -17.41
C PHE A 60 -10.49 -6.88 -17.68
N GLN A 61 -10.04 -8.13 -17.73
CA GLN A 61 -8.64 -8.47 -18.00
C GLN A 61 -8.23 -8.19 -19.46
N LEU A 62 -9.17 -8.37 -20.40
CA LEU A 62 -9.00 -7.98 -21.81
C LEU A 62 -8.91 -6.46 -22.00
N VAL A 63 -9.74 -5.69 -21.28
CA VAL A 63 -9.69 -4.23 -21.32
C VAL A 63 -8.36 -3.71 -20.75
N LEU A 64 -7.88 -4.27 -19.64
CA LEU A 64 -6.59 -3.89 -19.06
C LEU A 64 -5.42 -4.13 -20.02
N HIS A 65 -5.31 -5.32 -20.61
CA HIS A 65 -4.25 -5.61 -21.57
C HIS A 65 -4.33 -4.75 -22.84
N SER A 66 -5.55 -4.41 -23.30
CA SER A 66 -5.72 -3.51 -24.44
C SER A 66 -5.23 -2.09 -24.10
N THR A 67 -5.50 -1.59 -22.89
CA THR A 67 -5.02 -0.28 -22.46
C THR A 67 -3.50 -0.23 -22.24
N GLU A 68 -2.89 -1.28 -21.67
CA GLU A 68 -1.44 -1.37 -21.51
C GLU A 68 -0.73 -1.40 -22.87
N SER A 69 -1.25 -2.16 -23.84
CA SER A 69 -0.67 -2.22 -25.18
C SER A 69 -0.74 -0.87 -25.90
N LYS A 70 -1.81 -0.09 -25.71
CA LYS A 70 -1.95 1.23 -26.32
C LYS A 70 -1.01 2.25 -25.69
N VAL A 71 -0.89 2.25 -24.37
CA VAL A 71 0.04 3.13 -23.64
C VAL A 71 1.50 2.85 -24.02
N ASN A 72 1.88 1.58 -24.19
CA ASN A 72 3.22 1.22 -24.64
C ASN A 72 3.51 1.68 -26.08
N ALA A 73 2.54 1.56 -26.98
CA ALA A 73 2.69 2.05 -28.35
C ALA A 73 2.83 3.59 -28.40
N ASP A 74 2.07 4.31 -27.58
CA ASP A 74 2.17 5.77 -27.48
C ASP A 74 3.52 6.21 -26.87
N LEU A 75 4.05 5.45 -25.90
CA LEU A 75 5.36 5.71 -25.31
C LEU A 75 6.51 5.46 -26.30
N GLU A 76 6.41 4.39 -27.10
CA GLU A 76 7.39 4.06 -28.15
C GLU A 76 7.38 5.12 -29.26
N ASN A 77 6.20 5.59 -29.67
CA ASN A 77 6.07 6.70 -30.61
C ASN A 77 6.69 7.99 -30.05
N LEU A 78 6.46 8.31 -28.77
CA LEU A 78 7.06 9.49 -28.14
C LEU A 78 8.59 9.38 -28.09
N GLN A 79 9.14 8.22 -27.72
CA GLN A 79 10.58 7.99 -27.72
C GLN A 79 11.19 8.10 -29.12
N ASN A 80 10.51 7.60 -30.14
CA ASN A 80 10.96 7.72 -31.53
C ASN A 80 10.92 9.17 -32.01
N THR A 81 9.89 9.95 -31.66
CA THR A 81 9.85 11.39 -31.99
C THR A 81 10.94 12.21 -31.28
N MET A 82 11.30 11.86 -30.04
CA MET A 82 12.41 12.52 -29.33
C MET A 82 13.76 12.19 -29.98
N LYS A 83 14.01 10.92 -30.32
CA LYS A 83 15.24 10.51 -31.02
C LYS A 83 15.38 11.12 -32.42
N GLN A 84 14.26 11.31 -33.12
CA GLN A 84 14.27 11.91 -34.45
C GLN A 84 14.57 13.42 -34.38
N LYS A 85 14.11 14.10 -33.33
CA LYS A 85 14.43 15.51 -33.07
C LYS A 85 15.91 15.72 -32.69
N ASP A 86 16.50 14.80 -31.93
CA ASP A 86 17.93 14.86 -31.59
C ASP A 86 18.86 14.61 -32.80
N ASN A 87 18.37 13.96 -33.86
CA ASN A 87 19.14 13.77 -35.09
C ASN A 87 19.05 14.97 -36.04
N ASP A 88 17.89 15.63 -36.13
CA ASP A 88 17.72 16.81 -36.98
C ASP A 88 18.43 18.07 -36.41
N ASP A 89 18.59 18.17 -35.10
CA ASP A 89 19.29 19.30 -34.44
C ASP A 89 20.84 19.13 -34.40
N ASN A 90 21.37 17.94 -34.66
CA ASN A 90 22.82 17.68 -34.62
C ASN A 90 23.58 18.03 -35.91
N ASP A 91 22.89 18.07 -37.06
CA ASP A 91 23.52 18.43 -38.34
C ASP A 91 23.67 19.95 -38.54
N ASP A 92 22.98 20.80 -37.76
CA ASP A 92 23.05 22.27 -37.87
C ASP A 92 23.81 22.96 -36.70
N MET A 93 24.11 22.22 -35.61
CA MET A 93 24.77 22.78 -34.42
C MET A 93 26.29 22.55 -34.36
N GLY A 94 26.85 21.80 -35.30
CA GLY A 94 28.30 21.59 -35.43
C GLY A 94 29.11 22.86 -35.72
N PHE A 95 28.46 23.95 -36.17
CA PHE A 95 29.15 25.21 -36.46
C PHE A 95 29.17 26.21 -35.30
N LEU A 96 28.32 26.04 -34.28
CA LEU A 96 28.17 27.02 -33.20
C LEU A 96 28.91 26.65 -31.91
N ASN A 97 29.34 25.41 -31.75
CA ASN A 97 30.04 24.97 -30.53
C ASN A 97 31.54 25.32 -30.51
N SER A 98 32.06 25.93 -31.58
CA SER A 98 33.46 26.40 -31.67
C SER A 98 33.67 27.85 -31.17
N ILE A 99 32.61 28.56 -30.75
CA ILE A 99 32.68 29.98 -30.35
C ILE A 99 32.55 30.16 -28.82
N SER A 100 32.41 29.09 -28.04
CA SER A 100 32.23 29.19 -26.59
C SER A 100 33.48 28.83 -25.79
N GLN A 101 34.62 29.46 -26.10
CA GLN A 101 35.67 29.71 -25.10
C GLN A 101 36.27 31.10 -25.29
N ASN A 102 36.08 31.95 -24.28
CA ASN A 102 36.83 33.17 -23.97
C ASN A 102 36.67 34.36 -24.93
N SER A 103 35.59 35.13 -24.78
CA SER A 103 35.73 36.59 -24.65
C SER A 103 34.49 37.20 -23.99
N VAL A 104 34.62 37.55 -22.72
CA VAL A 104 33.74 38.52 -22.08
C VAL A 104 34.09 39.88 -22.71
N PHE A 105 33.47 40.20 -23.84
CA PHE A 105 33.54 41.53 -24.43
C PHE A 105 32.48 42.39 -23.77
N THR A 106 32.75 42.85 -22.55
CA THR A 106 32.02 43.95 -21.91
C THR A 106 32.25 45.21 -22.74
N LEU A 107 31.31 45.52 -23.63
CA LEU A 107 31.22 46.84 -24.24
C LEU A 107 30.96 47.85 -23.12
N PRO A 108 31.80 48.89 -22.97
CA PRO A 108 31.54 49.94 -21.99
C PRO A 108 30.20 50.59 -22.31
N SER A 109 29.39 50.79 -21.25
CA SER A 109 28.16 51.58 -21.28
C SER A 109 28.41 52.84 -22.10
N SER A 110 27.68 52.99 -23.21
CA SER A 110 27.66 54.23 -24.00
C SER A 110 26.87 55.28 -23.21
N ASP A 111 27.49 55.78 -22.15
CA ASP A 111 27.10 57.04 -21.55
C ASP A 111 27.46 58.13 -22.57
N ALA A 112 26.42 58.52 -23.33
CA ALA A 112 26.24 59.79 -24.02
C ALA A 112 27.54 60.53 -24.45
N ILE A 113 28.23 60.04 -25.48
CA ILE A 113 29.10 60.92 -26.27
C ILE A 113 28.18 61.71 -27.20
N GLU A 114 27.60 62.79 -26.66
CA GLU A 114 26.90 63.81 -27.44
C GLU A 114 27.95 64.57 -28.27
N ILE A 115 28.27 64.04 -29.46
CA ILE A 115 29.12 64.73 -30.44
C ILE A 115 28.29 65.91 -30.97
N LYS A 116 28.35 67.04 -30.27
CA LYS A 116 27.88 68.33 -30.77
C LYS A 116 28.60 68.61 -32.08
N SER A 117 27.87 68.49 -33.19
CA SER A 117 28.38 68.84 -34.51
C SER A 117 28.89 70.30 -34.48
N PRO A 118 30.16 70.57 -34.86
CA PRO A 118 30.66 71.93 -34.92
C PRO A 118 29.80 72.74 -35.91
N GLY A 119 29.39 73.93 -35.49
CA GLY A 119 28.48 74.80 -36.23
C GLY A 119 28.87 74.96 -37.70
N ARG A 120 28.05 74.40 -38.59
CA ARG A 120 28.26 74.45 -40.03
C ARG A 120 27.92 75.85 -40.54
N LEU A 121 28.91 76.58 -41.07
CA LEU A 121 28.68 77.79 -41.86
C LEU A 121 27.95 77.38 -43.14
N LYS A 122 26.62 77.50 -43.16
CA LYS A 122 25.81 77.29 -44.37
C LYS A 122 26.23 78.33 -45.41
N ILE A 123 26.96 77.91 -46.44
CA ILE A 123 27.12 78.67 -47.68
C ILE A 123 25.78 78.63 -48.41
N ARG A 124 24.77 79.34 -47.90
CA ARG A 124 23.52 79.58 -48.63
C ARG A 124 23.88 80.46 -49.82
N ASN A 125 23.67 79.94 -51.03
CA ASN A 125 23.84 80.60 -52.32
C ASN A 125 25.26 80.67 -52.90
N ALA A 126 25.85 79.52 -53.23
CA ALA A 126 26.96 79.47 -54.20
C ALA A 126 26.58 80.12 -55.56
N SER A 127 25.29 80.07 -55.94
CA SER A 127 24.78 80.68 -57.18
C SER A 127 24.83 82.21 -57.18
N SER A 128 24.59 82.87 -56.03
CA SER A 128 24.71 84.34 -55.94
C SER A 128 26.18 84.79 -55.86
N VAL A 129 27.07 83.97 -55.29
CA VAL A 129 28.51 84.26 -55.24
C VAL A 129 29.13 84.19 -56.64
N LEU A 130 28.72 83.24 -57.49
CA LEU A 130 29.10 83.16 -58.90
C LEU A 130 28.64 84.41 -59.68
N SER A 131 27.36 84.80 -59.52
CA SER A 131 26.77 85.97 -60.19
C SER A 131 27.44 87.30 -59.80
N ASN A 132 27.77 87.47 -58.51
CA ASN A 132 28.40 88.71 -58.01
C ASN A 132 29.88 88.80 -58.40
N ASN A 133 30.61 87.68 -58.45
CA ASN A 133 31.98 87.64 -58.95
C ASN A 133 32.06 87.92 -60.46
N ASP A 134 31.08 87.44 -61.25
CA ASP A 134 30.98 87.75 -62.67
C ASP A 134 30.74 89.24 -62.93
N GLN A 135 29.90 89.91 -62.12
CA GLN A 135 29.71 91.36 -62.21
C GLN A 135 30.95 92.17 -61.78
N ALA A 136 31.61 91.78 -60.67
CA ALA A 136 32.80 92.47 -60.19
C ALA A 136 33.98 92.35 -61.18
N LEU A 137 34.21 91.17 -61.76
CA LEU A 137 35.26 90.95 -62.77
C LEU A 137 35.01 91.72 -64.07
N ASN A 138 33.77 91.77 -64.54
CA ASN A 138 33.41 92.56 -65.72
C ASN A 138 33.61 94.07 -65.50
N SER A 139 33.47 94.56 -64.25
CA SER A 139 33.75 95.96 -63.91
C SER A 139 35.26 96.29 -63.91
N VAL A 140 36.11 95.37 -63.44
CA VAL A 140 37.57 95.54 -63.40
C VAL A 140 38.18 95.45 -64.81
N LEU A 141 37.65 94.59 -65.69
CA LEU A 141 38.05 94.52 -67.11
C LEU A 141 37.82 95.84 -67.86
N ASN A 142 36.76 96.57 -67.50
CA ASN A 142 36.39 97.84 -68.13
C ASN A 142 37.22 99.05 -67.64
N ALA A 143 37.99 98.89 -66.55
CA ALA A 143 38.77 99.96 -65.93
C ALA A 143 40.30 99.90 -66.22
N ALA A 144 40.77 98.90 -66.97
CA ALA A 144 42.20 98.71 -67.26
C ALA A 144 42.73 99.67 -68.37
N PRO A 145 43.99 100.16 -68.30
CA PRO A 145 44.59 101.02 -69.33
C PRO A 145 44.64 100.34 -70.71
N LYS A 146 44.24 101.06 -71.77
CA LYS A 146 44.10 100.55 -73.16
C LYS A 146 45.44 100.28 -73.89
N ASP A 147 46.50 99.93 -73.15
CA ASP A 147 47.80 99.60 -73.75
C ASP A 147 47.77 98.19 -74.37
N PRO A 148 48.08 98.03 -75.66
CA PRO A 148 47.90 96.76 -76.38
C PRO A 148 48.80 95.62 -75.85
N LYS A 149 49.94 95.94 -75.23
CA LYS A 149 50.79 94.95 -74.54
C LYS A 149 50.22 94.45 -73.21
N TYR A 150 49.54 95.32 -72.46
CA TYR A 150 48.94 94.97 -71.16
C TYR A 150 47.71 94.07 -71.37
N LYS A 151 46.89 94.39 -72.37
CA LYS A 151 45.70 93.60 -72.72
C LYS A 151 46.03 92.17 -73.17
N LEU A 152 47.10 92.00 -73.95
CA LEU A 152 47.51 90.68 -74.46
C LEU A 152 48.04 89.74 -73.35
N LEU A 153 48.55 90.28 -72.24
CA LEU A 153 49.13 89.50 -71.13
C LEU A 153 48.13 89.28 -69.99
N VAL A 154 47.37 90.33 -69.63
CA VAL A 154 46.49 90.32 -68.45
C VAL A 154 45.17 89.62 -68.72
N ASP A 155 44.57 89.77 -69.90
CA ASP A 155 43.30 89.11 -70.26
C ASP A 155 43.38 87.57 -70.19
N PRO A 156 44.43 86.89 -70.73
CA PRO A 156 44.54 85.44 -70.61
C PRO A 156 44.85 84.97 -69.17
N GLN A 157 45.64 85.72 -68.40
CA GLN A 157 45.89 85.40 -66.98
C GLN A 157 44.62 85.51 -66.14
N LEU A 158 43.84 86.58 -66.35
CA LEU A 158 42.57 86.79 -65.67
C LEU A 158 41.52 85.75 -66.08
N LYS A 159 41.48 85.38 -67.37
CA LYS A 159 40.62 84.30 -67.87
C LYS A 159 40.97 82.96 -67.21
N SER A 160 42.26 82.61 -67.16
CA SER A 160 42.73 81.39 -66.48
C SER A 160 42.35 81.36 -65.00
N LEU A 161 42.53 82.49 -64.29
CA LEU A 161 42.18 82.59 -62.87
C LEU A 161 40.67 82.49 -62.65
N LYS A 162 39.86 83.08 -63.54
CA LYS A 162 38.39 82.96 -63.51
C LYS A 162 37.93 81.52 -63.74
N ASP A 163 38.54 80.83 -64.70
CA ASP A 163 38.23 79.42 -64.99
C ASP A 163 38.64 78.51 -63.82
N GLU A 164 39.76 78.80 -63.15
CA GLU A 164 40.19 78.12 -61.93
C GLU A 164 39.21 78.34 -60.76
N VAL A 165 38.81 79.59 -60.49
CA VAL A 165 37.80 79.90 -59.46
C VAL A 165 36.47 79.20 -59.76
N THR A 166 36.02 79.22 -61.01
CA THR A 166 34.79 78.54 -61.43
C THR A 166 34.89 77.03 -61.21
N THR A 167 36.05 76.44 -61.51
CA THR A 167 36.32 75.01 -61.29
C THR A 167 36.32 74.67 -59.80
N LEU A 168 36.99 75.48 -58.97
CA LEU A 168 37.00 75.32 -57.51
C LEU A 168 35.59 75.42 -56.92
N ILE A 169 34.76 76.37 -57.38
CA ILE A 169 33.37 76.50 -56.93
C ILE A 169 32.57 75.24 -57.28
N LYS A 170 32.69 74.71 -58.51
CA LYS A 170 32.02 73.45 -58.90
C LYS A 170 32.47 72.28 -58.02
N GLN A 171 33.76 72.18 -57.72
CA GLN A 171 34.28 71.16 -56.81
C GLN A 171 33.75 71.33 -55.38
N CYS A 172 33.64 72.56 -54.88
CA CYS A 172 33.04 72.84 -53.57
C CYS A 172 31.57 72.42 -53.51
N ILE A 173 30.78 72.72 -54.55
CA ILE A 173 29.38 72.29 -54.62
C ILE A 173 29.28 70.76 -54.62
N ALA A 174 30.06 70.08 -55.47
CA ALA A 174 30.06 68.61 -55.54
C ALA A 174 30.47 67.97 -54.21
N LYS A 175 31.44 68.55 -53.50
CA LYS A 175 31.84 68.11 -52.16
C LYS A 175 30.73 68.34 -51.14
N GLU A 176 30.04 69.48 -51.20
CA GLU A 176 28.92 69.79 -50.30
C GLU A 176 27.76 68.80 -50.49
N ASP A 177 27.40 68.48 -51.73
CA ASP A 177 26.38 67.48 -52.07
C ASP A 177 26.78 66.08 -51.56
N ALA A 178 28.07 65.71 -51.73
CA ALA A 178 28.60 64.46 -51.20
C ALA A 178 28.53 64.41 -49.67
N ILE A 179 28.86 65.51 -48.97
CA ILE A 179 28.74 65.59 -47.51
C ILE A 179 27.28 65.41 -47.07
N ILE A 180 26.32 66.10 -47.70
CA ILE A 180 24.89 65.96 -47.38
C ILE A 180 24.43 64.50 -47.59
N SER A 181 24.89 63.86 -48.67
CA SER A 181 24.60 62.45 -48.94
C SER A 181 25.20 61.52 -47.87
N PHE A 182 26.44 61.76 -47.45
CA PHE A 182 27.09 60.98 -46.40
C PHE A 182 26.44 61.18 -45.03
N GLU A 183 26.05 62.41 -44.65
CA GLU A 183 25.33 62.69 -43.41
C GLU A 183 23.99 61.94 -43.37
N LYS A 184 23.24 61.95 -44.48
CA LYS A 184 21.98 61.19 -44.57
C LYS A 184 22.21 59.68 -44.42
N ARG A 185 23.25 59.14 -45.04
CA ARG A 185 23.62 57.72 -44.89
C ARG A 185 24.06 57.39 -43.47
N LEU A 186 24.84 58.27 -42.82
CA LEU A 186 25.28 58.11 -41.44
C LEU A 186 24.08 58.09 -40.48
N ALA A 187 23.17 59.06 -40.59
CA ALA A 187 21.97 59.12 -39.76
C ALA A 187 21.07 57.88 -39.92
N ASN A 188 20.90 57.39 -41.16
CA ASN A 188 20.16 56.14 -41.41
C ASN A 188 20.86 54.93 -40.79
N SER A 189 22.19 54.85 -40.88
CA SER A 189 22.99 53.78 -40.28
C SER A 189 22.91 53.79 -38.75
N GLU A 190 22.97 54.98 -38.12
CA GLU A 190 22.82 55.15 -36.68
C GLU A 190 21.43 54.74 -36.18
N LYS A 191 20.38 55.10 -36.93
CA LYS A 191 19.01 54.65 -36.65
C LYS A 191 18.91 53.12 -36.71
N PHE A 192 19.42 52.50 -37.76
CA PHE A 192 19.44 51.04 -37.91
C PHE A 192 20.22 50.36 -36.79
N ARG A 193 21.39 50.91 -36.41
CA ARG A 193 22.19 50.41 -35.28
C ARG A 193 21.41 50.48 -33.96
N SER A 194 20.69 51.56 -33.71
CA SER A 194 19.85 51.72 -32.50
C SER A 194 18.69 50.72 -32.47
N GLU A 195 18.02 50.50 -33.59
CA GLU A 195 16.95 49.49 -33.72
C GLU A 195 17.49 48.08 -33.50
N LEU A 196 18.63 47.75 -34.10
CA LEU A 196 19.30 46.46 -33.92
C LEU A 196 19.72 46.23 -32.46
N GLN A 197 20.27 47.26 -31.81
CA GLN A 197 20.66 47.19 -30.40
C GLN A 197 19.45 46.90 -29.50
N LYS A 198 18.31 47.56 -29.71
CA LYS A 198 17.06 47.29 -28.98
C LYS A 198 16.57 45.86 -29.21
N LYS A 199 16.66 45.36 -30.45
CA LYS A 199 16.28 43.98 -30.78
C LYS A 199 17.20 42.97 -30.10
N CYS A 200 18.51 43.19 -30.08
CA CYS A 200 19.47 42.35 -29.36
C CYS A 200 19.16 42.31 -27.86
N SER A 201 18.94 43.46 -27.22
CA SER A 201 18.60 43.50 -25.78
C SER A 201 17.27 42.78 -25.46
N THR A 202 16.29 42.85 -26.37
CA THR A 202 15.03 42.11 -26.20
C THR A 202 15.24 40.60 -26.31
N LEU A 203 15.99 40.14 -27.31
CA LEU A 203 16.31 38.72 -27.50
C LEU A 203 17.17 38.16 -26.35
N GLU A 204 18.10 38.95 -25.81
CA GLU A 204 18.89 38.57 -24.63
C GLU A 204 17.99 38.37 -23.41
N HIS A 205 17.02 39.26 -23.19
CA HIS A 205 16.04 39.11 -22.10
C HIS A 205 15.15 37.87 -22.28
N GLU A 206 14.68 37.61 -23.51
CA GLU A 206 13.90 36.41 -23.82
C GLU A 206 14.71 35.12 -23.63
N LYS A 207 15.98 35.10 -24.05
CA LYS A 207 16.90 33.98 -23.83
C LYS A 207 17.07 33.68 -22.35
N GLU A 208 17.27 34.71 -21.53
CA GLU A 208 17.41 34.56 -20.07
C GLU A 208 16.12 34.04 -19.43
N LYS A 209 14.97 34.52 -19.88
CA LYS A 209 13.66 34.02 -19.45
C LYS A 209 13.48 32.53 -19.79
N LEU A 210 13.82 32.12 -21.00
CA LEU A 210 13.72 30.72 -21.42
C LEU A 210 14.67 29.80 -20.64
N LYS A 211 15.89 30.27 -20.34
CA LYS A 211 16.83 29.53 -19.49
C LYS A 211 16.27 29.25 -18.09
N LYS A 212 15.70 30.27 -17.44
CA LYS A 212 15.08 30.12 -16.11
C LYS A 212 13.91 29.13 -16.14
N LEU A 213 13.06 29.22 -17.17
CA LEU A 213 11.95 28.26 -17.33
C LEU A 213 12.45 26.83 -17.56
N LEU A 214 13.56 26.64 -18.27
CA LEU A 214 14.16 25.33 -18.48
C LEU A 214 14.74 24.75 -17.18
N GLU A 215 15.41 25.57 -16.38
CA GLU A 215 15.93 25.18 -15.06
C GLU A 215 14.80 24.76 -14.12
N GLU A 216 13.74 25.59 -14.00
CA GLU A 216 12.55 25.26 -13.21
C GLU A 216 11.85 23.98 -13.68
N ALA A 217 11.77 23.74 -14.99
CA ALA A 217 11.20 22.52 -15.55
C ALA A 217 12.06 21.29 -15.23
N THR A 218 13.38 21.44 -15.28
CA THR A 218 14.33 20.38 -14.94
C THR A 218 14.27 20.02 -13.46
N ASP A 219 14.18 21.01 -12.59
CA ASP A 219 14.03 20.80 -11.14
C ASP A 219 12.72 20.07 -10.81
N LYS A 220 11.61 20.48 -11.44
CA LYS A 220 10.32 19.79 -11.29
C LYS A 220 10.38 18.36 -11.80
N TYR A 221 11.01 18.13 -12.95
CA TYR A 221 11.20 16.78 -13.49
C TYR A 221 11.98 15.89 -12.51
N ASN A 222 13.11 16.38 -11.99
CA ASN A 222 13.93 15.64 -11.02
C ASN A 222 13.16 15.34 -9.72
N SER A 223 12.38 16.32 -9.21
CA SER A 223 11.53 16.12 -8.03
C SER A 223 10.48 15.04 -8.25
N VAL A 224 9.75 15.11 -9.37
CA VAL A 224 8.73 14.09 -9.72
C VAL A 224 9.38 12.72 -9.93
N GLN A 225 10.59 12.67 -10.50
CA GLN A 225 11.31 11.42 -10.69
C GLN A 225 11.66 10.78 -9.33
N LEU A 226 12.12 11.57 -8.35
CA LEU A 226 12.39 11.09 -6.99
C LEU A 226 11.13 10.58 -6.29
N GLU A 227 10.01 11.31 -6.39
CA GLU A 227 8.72 10.87 -5.84
C GLU A 227 8.24 9.56 -6.47
N LEU A 228 8.43 9.39 -7.78
CA LEU A 228 8.09 8.16 -8.50
C LEU A 228 8.94 6.97 -8.03
N TYR A 229 10.24 7.17 -7.76
CA TYR A 229 11.09 6.13 -7.17
C TYR A 229 10.66 5.77 -5.75
N ALA A 230 10.34 6.77 -4.91
CA ALA A 230 9.86 6.54 -3.54
C ALA A 230 8.53 5.78 -3.53
N ALA A 231 7.58 6.17 -4.39
CA ALA A 231 6.30 5.49 -4.54
C ALA A 231 6.47 4.03 -5.01
N LYS A 232 7.35 3.77 -6.00
CA LYS A 232 7.66 2.40 -6.44
C LYS A 232 8.24 1.54 -5.32
N SER A 233 9.17 2.09 -4.53
CA SER A 233 9.77 1.37 -3.39
C SER A 233 8.71 1.01 -2.34
N SER A 234 7.84 1.95 -1.99
CA SER A 234 6.75 1.71 -1.03
C SER A 234 5.75 0.66 -1.54
N MET A 235 5.41 0.68 -2.84
CA MET A 235 4.55 -0.36 -3.44
C MET A 235 5.16 -1.76 -3.36
N ASP A 236 6.48 -1.89 -3.56
CA ASP A 236 7.17 -3.17 -3.46
C ASP A 236 7.24 -3.68 -2.02
N GLU A 237 7.41 -2.79 -1.05
CA GLU A 237 7.33 -3.11 0.39
C GLU A 237 5.93 -3.60 0.78
N ASP A 238 4.88 -2.88 0.37
CA ASP A 238 3.49 -3.28 0.60
C ASP A 238 3.18 -4.64 -0.02
N LYS A 239 3.68 -4.90 -1.23
CA LYS A 239 3.50 -6.19 -1.91
C LYS A 239 4.19 -7.33 -1.15
N LYS A 240 5.36 -7.10 -0.56
CA LYS A 240 6.05 -8.07 0.29
C LYS A 240 5.27 -8.30 1.59
N SER A 241 4.84 -7.23 2.26
CA SER A 241 4.04 -7.30 3.48
C SER A 241 2.75 -8.12 3.27
N ARG A 242 1.99 -7.81 2.20
CA ARG A 242 0.77 -8.57 1.83
C ARG A 242 1.02 -10.05 1.60
N LYS A 243 2.16 -10.43 1.00
CA LYS A 243 2.51 -11.86 0.81
C LYS A 243 2.71 -12.57 2.16
N VAL A 244 3.37 -11.92 3.10
CA VAL A 244 3.58 -12.45 4.46
C VAL A 244 2.25 -12.54 5.20
N GLU A 245 1.41 -11.51 5.13
CA GLU A 245 0.06 -11.53 5.71
C GLU A 245 -0.83 -12.64 5.12
N MET A 246 -0.78 -12.87 3.81
CA MET A 246 -1.55 -13.95 3.18
C MET A 246 -1.04 -15.33 3.63
N ALA A 247 0.27 -15.52 3.75
CA ALA A 247 0.85 -16.78 4.24
C ALA A 247 0.44 -17.04 5.69
N THR A 248 0.57 -16.04 6.57
CA THR A 248 0.17 -16.16 7.99
C THR A 248 -1.33 -16.41 8.15
N LYS A 249 -2.19 -15.71 7.39
CA LYS A 249 -3.65 -15.97 7.37
C LYS A 249 -3.97 -17.39 6.91
N SER A 250 -3.30 -17.87 5.86
CA SER A 250 -3.44 -19.26 5.39
C SER A 250 -3.06 -20.27 6.48
N ASP A 251 -1.95 -20.05 7.18
CA ASP A 251 -1.50 -20.95 8.24
C ASP A 251 -2.43 -20.93 9.45
N MET A 252 -2.93 -19.76 9.85
CA MET A 252 -3.97 -19.64 10.89
C MET A 252 -5.26 -20.36 10.48
N ALA A 253 -5.69 -20.24 9.22
CA ALA A 253 -6.88 -20.93 8.73
C ALA A 253 -6.72 -22.46 8.78
N LYS A 254 -5.53 -22.99 8.46
CA LYS A 254 -5.22 -24.42 8.59
C LYS A 254 -5.27 -24.88 10.06
N GLN A 255 -4.66 -24.12 10.96
CA GLN A 255 -4.69 -24.43 12.40
C GLN A 255 -6.12 -24.41 12.94
N LEU A 256 -6.92 -23.40 12.55
CA LEU A 256 -8.33 -23.30 12.93
C LEU A 256 -9.13 -24.50 12.42
N ALA A 257 -8.93 -24.91 11.16
CA ALA A 257 -9.58 -26.07 10.59
C ALA A 257 -9.21 -27.36 11.35
N GLN A 258 -7.94 -27.53 11.72
CA GLN A 258 -7.48 -28.67 12.51
C GLN A 258 -8.12 -28.70 13.91
N ILE A 259 -8.12 -27.56 14.61
CA ILE A 259 -8.75 -27.44 15.94
C ILE A 259 -10.25 -27.73 15.86
N SER A 260 -10.94 -27.25 14.81
CA SER A 260 -12.36 -27.54 14.61
C SER A 260 -12.60 -29.04 14.39
N ALA A 261 -11.80 -29.69 13.53
CA ALA A 261 -11.92 -31.13 13.29
C ALA A 261 -11.66 -31.96 14.57
N GLN A 262 -10.68 -31.57 15.38
CA GLN A 262 -10.42 -32.21 16.68
C GLN A 262 -11.58 -32.02 17.66
N ARG A 263 -12.14 -30.81 17.74
CA ARG A 263 -13.32 -30.54 18.58
C ARG A 263 -14.50 -31.41 18.17
N ASP A 264 -14.77 -31.53 16.88
CA ASP A 264 -15.89 -32.32 16.36
C ASP A 264 -15.68 -33.81 16.66
N LYS A 265 -14.45 -34.32 16.52
CA LYS A 265 -14.09 -35.69 16.92
C LYS A 265 -14.28 -35.95 18.41
N LEU A 266 -13.82 -35.05 19.27
CA LEU A 266 -14.00 -35.19 20.73
C LEU A 266 -15.48 -35.15 21.11
N LYS A 267 -16.29 -34.34 20.41
CA LYS A 267 -17.73 -34.27 20.62
C LYS A 267 -18.41 -35.60 20.28
N THR A 268 -18.03 -36.27 19.19
CA THR A 268 -18.57 -37.59 18.86
C THR A 268 -18.12 -38.66 19.85
N GLU A 269 -16.83 -38.68 20.21
CA GLU A 269 -16.30 -39.62 21.22
C GLU A 269 -17.00 -39.47 22.59
N LEU A 270 -17.29 -38.23 23.02
CA LEU A 270 -18.04 -37.96 24.24
C LEU A 270 -19.48 -38.49 24.15
N GLN A 271 -20.16 -38.29 23.02
CA GLN A 271 -21.51 -38.79 22.83
C GLN A 271 -21.56 -40.32 22.85
N ASP A 272 -20.60 -40.99 22.23
CA ASP A 272 -20.50 -42.45 22.23
C ASP A 272 -20.24 -43.01 23.64
N LEU A 273 -19.35 -42.36 24.41
CA LEU A 273 -19.10 -42.73 25.81
C LEU A 273 -20.35 -42.53 26.67
N LYS A 274 -21.09 -41.45 26.46
CA LYS A 274 -22.34 -41.19 27.19
C LYS A 274 -23.38 -42.28 26.91
N ASN A 275 -23.59 -42.63 25.64
CA ASN A 275 -24.52 -43.70 25.25
C ASN A 275 -24.08 -45.04 25.86
N THR A 276 -22.80 -45.38 25.77
CA THR A 276 -22.24 -46.61 26.35
C THR A 276 -22.43 -46.68 27.87
N LEU A 277 -22.27 -45.56 28.57
CA LEU A 277 -22.51 -45.46 30.01
C LEU A 277 -23.99 -45.67 30.35
N GLU A 278 -24.89 -45.04 29.60
CA GLU A 278 -26.34 -45.21 29.78
C GLU A 278 -26.76 -46.68 29.57
N ASP A 279 -26.27 -47.32 28.51
CA ASP A 279 -26.51 -48.74 28.22
C ASP A 279 -25.95 -49.66 29.31
N SER A 280 -24.72 -49.42 29.76
CA SER A 280 -24.08 -50.17 30.84
C SER A 280 -24.86 -50.03 32.16
N GLN A 281 -25.31 -48.82 32.48
CA GLN A 281 -26.11 -48.56 33.67
C GLN A 281 -27.48 -49.26 33.59
N ALA A 282 -28.12 -49.27 32.41
CA ALA A 282 -29.37 -49.99 32.19
C ALA A 282 -29.18 -51.51 32.36
N ASN A 283 -28.11 -52.07 31.79
CA ASN A 283 -27.78 -53.49 31.93
C ASN A 283 -27.47 -53.85 33.39
N HIS A 284 -26.70 -53.02 34.11
CA HIS A 284 -26.40 -53.26 35.53
C HIS A 284 -27.68 -53.24 36.38
N LYS A 285 -28.60 -52.29 36.14
CA LYS A 285 -29.91 -52.25 36.81
C LYS A 285 -30.70 -53.54 36.57
N LYS A 286 -30.70 -54.05 35.34
CA LYS A 286 -31.36 -55.32 34.98
C LYS A 286 -30.76 -56.50 35.74
N VAL A 287 -29.43 -56.65 35.71
CA VAL A 287 -28.73 -57.73 36.44
C VAL A 287 -29.00 -57.68 37.94
N VAL A 288 -28.97 -56.49 38.55
CA VAL A 288 -29.29 -56.32 39.97
C VAL A 288 -30.73 -56.72 40.27
N GLN A 289 -31.69 -56.38 39.40
CA GLN A 289 -33.08 -56.77 39.53
C GLN A 289 -33.26 -58.30 39.41
N ASP A 290 -32.61 -58.92 38.43
CA ASP A 290 -32.65 -60.36 38.19
C ASP A 290 -32.07 -61.12 39.41
N LEU A 291 -30.87 -60.74 39.88
CA LEU A 291 -30.26 -61.30 41.09
C LEU A 291 -31.12 -61.12 42.34
N LYS A 292 -31.78 -59.97 42.49
CA LYS A 292 -32.71 -59.73 43.61
C LYS A 292 -33.92 -60.65 43.55
N SER A 293 -34.39 -61.00 42.34
CA SER A 293 -35.49 -61.93 42.15
C SER A 293 -35.08 -63.37 42.46
N GLU A 294 -33.91 -63.81 41.99
CA GLU A 294 -33.32 -65.12 42.29
C GLU A 294 -33.05 -65.30 43.78
N TYR A 295 -32.49 -64.28 44.43
CA TYR A 295 -32.24 -64.29 45.88
C TYR A 295 -33.53 -64.51 46.69
N LYS A 296 -34.64 -63.87 46.29
CA LYS A 296 -35.95 -64.09 46.92
C LYS A 296 -36.46 -65.53 46.73
N VAL A 297 -36.25 -66.12 45.56
CA VAL A 297 -36.62 -67.52 45.29
C VAL A 297 -35.78 -68.48 46.15
N ALA A 298 -34.46 -68.26 46.21
CA ALA A 298 -33.56 -69.05 47.03
C ALA A 298 -33.90 -68.99 48.53
N ILE A 299 -34.31 -67.83 49.05
CA ILE A 299 -34.80 -67.70 50.43
C ILE A 299 -36.02 -68.59 50.66
N LYS A 300 -37.02 -68.53 49.77
CA LYS A 300 -38.23 -69.35 49.90
C LYS A 300 -37.92 -70.85 49.89
N GLN A 301 -37.08 -71.29 48.96
CA GLN A 301 -36.64 -72.69 48.88
C GLN A 301 -35.89 -73.13 50.15
N LYS A 302 -35.05 -72.25 50.72
CA LYS A 302 -34.36 -72.51 51.99
C LYS A 302 -35.36 -72.68 53.14
N GLU A 303 -36.37 -71.81 53.23
CA GLU A 303 -37.41 -71.88 54.27
C GLU A 303 -38.23 -73.18 54.16
N GLU A 304 -38.66 -73.54 52.94
CA GLU A 304 -39.35 -74.80 52.66
C GLU A 304 -38.51 -76.01 53.07
N LEU A 305 -37.22 -76.02 52.72
CA LEU A 305 -36.31 -77.11 53.08
C LEU A 305 -36.12 -77.24 54.60
N ILE A 306 -35.96 -76.11 55.30
CA ILE A 306 -35.88 -76.09 56.77
C ILE A 306 -37.14 -76.70 57.40
N ASP A 307 -38.32 -76.38 56.88
CA ASP A 307 -39.57 -76.91 57.40
C ASP A 307 -39.76 -78.41 57.10
N VAL A 308 -39.31 -78.89 55.93
CA VAL A 308 -39.23 -80.33 55.65
C VAL A 308 -38.29 -81.03 56.62
N LEU A 309 -37.09 -80.49 56.87
CA LEU A 309 -36.14 -81.05 57.83
C LEU A 309 -36.70 -81.11 59.25
N LYS A 310 -37.41 -80.06 59.71
CA LYS A 310 -38.11 -80.06 61.00
C LYS A 310 -39.15 -81.18 61.10
N LYS A 311 -39.94 -81.39 60.03
CA LYS A 311 -40.92 -82.50 59.97
C LYS A 311 -40.24 -83.86 60.03
N GLN A 312 -39.13 -84.04 59.30
CA GLN A 312 -38.36 -85.28 59.34
C GLN A 312 -37.75 -85.56 60.72
N MET A 313 -37.23 -84.55 61.41
CA MET A 313 -36.74 -84.71 62.79
C MET A 313 -37.85 -85.16 63.76
N ARG A 314 -39.06 -84.58 63.64
CA ARG A 314 -40.22 -85.00 64.45
C ARG A 314 -40.61 -86.45 64.16
N LEU A 315 -40.62 -86.85 62.89
CA LEU A 315 -40.89 -88.22 62.49
C LEU A 315 -39.84 -89.19 63.06
N ALA A 316 -38.55 -88.88 62.93
CA ALA A 316 -37.47 -89.69 63.49
C ALA A 316 -37.61 -89.87 65.01
N ASN A 317 -37.96 -88.81 65.74
CA ASN A 317 -38.21 -88.88 67.19
C ASN A 317 -39.41 -89.77 67.53
N ASN A 318 -40.51 -89.66 66.79
CA ASN A 318 -41.69 -90.51 66.98
C ASN A 318 -41.37 -91.98 66.70
N LEU A 319 -40.66 -92.29 65.61
CA LEU A 319 -40.24 -93.65 65.28
C LEU A 319 -39.30 -94.23 66.35
N LYS A 320 -38.37 -93.43 66.88
CA LYS A 320 -37.50 -93.85 67.98
C LYS A 320 -38.29 -94.17 69.26
N ARG A 321 -39.30 -93.35 69.59
CA ARG A 321 -40.21 -93.59 70.72
C ARG A 321 -41.04 -94.86 70.49
N GLN A 322 -41.61 -95.04 69.31
CA GLN A 322 -42.36 -96.25 68.94
C GLN A 322 -41.50 -97.52 69.02
N LEU A 323 -40.27 -97.47 68.51
CA LEU A 323 -39.30 -98.57 68.62
C LEU A 323 -39.01 -98.92 70.08
N MET A 324 -38.86 -97.92 70.95
CA MET A 324 -38.66 -98.13 72.39
C MET A 324 -39.87 -98.81 73.04
N HIS A 325 -41.10 -98.35 72.74
CA HIS A 325 -42.33 -98.99 73.24
C HIS A 325 -42.46 -100.43 72.75
N PHE A 326 -42.16 -100.70 71.47
CA PHE A 326 -42.20 -102.04 70.91
C PHE A 326 -41.19 -102.97 71.57
N LYS A 327 -39.96 -102.52 71.80
CA LYS A 327 -38.94 -103.28 72.55
C LYS A 327 -39.37 -103.58 73.99
N ALA A 328 -39.96 -102.60 74.68
CA ALA A 328 -40.50 -102.80 76.02
C ALA A 328 -41.64 -103.83 76.03
N ALA A 329 -42.58 -103.74 75.09
CA ALA A 329 -43.69 -104.69 74.96
C ALA A 329 -43.21 -106.12 74.63
N ILE A 330 -42.20 -106.29 73.75
CA ILE A 330 -41.58 -107.60 73.50
C ILE A 330 -40.96 -108.15 74.78
N SER A 331 -40.18 -107.33 75.50
CA SER A 331 -39.55 -107.75 76.76
C SER A 331 -40.59 -108.15 77.81
N GLN A 332 -41.70 -107.42 77.90
CA GLN A 332 -42.81 -107.74 78.81
C GLN A 332 -43.50 -109.05 78.40
N SER A 333 -43.83 -109.24 77.12
CA SER A 333 -44.42 -110.48 76.62
C SER A 333 -43.51 -111.70 76.85
N TYR A 334 -42.19 -111.52 76.78
CA TYR A 334 -41.22 -112.56 77.13
C TYR A 334 -41.30 -112.92 78.62
N VAL A 335 -41.31 -111.92 79.51
CA VAL A 335 -41.46 -112.14 80.95
C VAL A 335 -42.80 -112.81 81.28
N GLU A 336 -43.90 -112.35 80.69
CA GLU A 336 -45.24 -112.96 80.87
C GLU A 336 -45.26 -114.43 80.46
N LYS A 337 -44.62 -114.79 79.33
CA LYS A 337 -44.50 -116.19 78.88
C LYS A 337 -43.70 -117.05 79.87
N GLU A 338 -42.57 -116.54 80.37
CA GLU A 338 -41.75 -117.26 81.37
C GLU A 338 -42.49 -117.42 82.71
N VAL A 339 -43.26 -116.42 83.15
CA VAL A 339 -44.09 -116.49 84.36
C VAL A 339 -45.23 -117.50 84.19
N LEU A 340 -45.94 -117.50 83.06
CA LEU A 340 -46.99 -118.48 82.78
C LEU A 340 -46.43 -119.90 82.77
N LYS A 341 -45.27 -120.11 82.14
CA LYS A 341 -44.58 -121.41 82.14
C LYS A 341 -44.18 -121.85 83.57
N ALA A 342 -43.71 -120.92 84.40
CA ALA A 342 -43.43 -121.22 85.81
C ALA A 342 -44.70 -121.58 86.60
N ALA A 343 -45.83 -120.93 86.31
CA ALA A 343 -47.12 -121.22 86.93
C ALA A 343 -47.67 -122.60 86.50
N GLU A 344 -47.61 -122.95 85.21
CA GLU A 344 -47.96 -124.29 84.70
C GLU A 344 -47.13 -125.37 85.40
N ASN A 345 -45.81 -125.20 85.48
CA ASN A 345 -44.92 -126.13 86.18
C ASN A 345 -45.22 -126.22 87.69
N SER A 346 -45.66 -125.13 88.34
CA SER A 346 -46.03 -125.15 89.76
C SER A 346 -47.35 -125.87 90.02
N PHE A 347 -48.27 -125.87 89.05
CA PHE A 347 -49.50 -126.67 89.11
C PHE A 347 -49.21 -128.17 88.99
N GLU A 348 -48.24 -128.57 88.16
CA GLU A 348 -47.81 -129.97 88.05
C GLU A 348 -47.17 -130.52 89.35
N ILE A 349 -46.71 -129.65 90.26
CA ILE A 349 -46.11 -130.04 91.55
C ILE A 349 -47.18 -130.19 92.65
N ILE A 350 -48.39 -129.65 92.48
CA ILE A 350 -49.47 -129.69 93.48
C ILE A 350 -50.39 -130.92 93.29
N ASP A 351 -50.36 -131.55 92.10
CA ASP A 351 -51.12 -132.78 91.79
C ASP A 351 -50.33 -134.09 92.01
N PHE A 352 -49.22 -134.04 92.78
CA PHE A 352 -48.45 -135.21 93.24
C PHE A 352 -48.16 -135.09 94.74
#